data_AF-A0A5C1MDX0-F1
#
_entry.id   AF-A0A5C1MDX0-F1
#
_cell.length_a   1.000
_cell.length_b   1.000
_cell.length_c   1.000
_cell.angle_alpha   90.00
_cell.angle_beta   90.00
_cell.angle_gamma   90.00
#
_symmetry.space_group_name_H-M   'P 1'
#
loop_
_entity.id
_entity.type
_entity.pdbx_description
1 polymer ?
#
loop_
_entity_poly.entity_id
_entity_poly.type
_entity_poly.pdbx_seq_one_letter_code
_entity_poly.pdbx_strand_id
1 'polypeptide(L)'
;MCPEICRSLPNSVPASPEWCYSAAATACTGVAPRSQPHQRRTTVKIEIYNPAAYCFTGACGLSVNPELVRIQVALLQIQKQAPGVEVERYGLVNNPQAFAANAAVARLLQDEGAKCLPLMFVDGELVSKGRYPSNEQLQTIIRQGGLDVNLGRRRRTVSC
;
A
#
# COMPACT_ATOMS: atom_id res chain seq x y z
N MET A 1 37.24 31.34 -1.16
CA MET A 1 37.36 32.72 -0.64
C MET A 1 37.33 33.67 -1.83
N CYS A 2 36.25 34.43 -1.98
CA CYS A 2 36.29 35.64 -2.81
C CYS A 2 37.04 36.72 -2.03
N PRO A 3 37.97 37.47 -2.65
CA PRO A 3 38.70 38.52 -1.98
C PRO A 3 37.92 39.83 -2.08
N GLU A 4 36.85 39.99 -1.31
CA GLU A 4 36.26 41.32 -1.06
C GLU A 4 35.24 41.22 0.06
N ILE A 5 35.69 41.58 1.26
CA ILE A 5 35.00 42.24 2.38
C ILE A 5 35.93 42.02 3.57
N CYS A 6 37.12 42.60 3.43
CA CYS A 6 38.01 42.91 4.52
C CYS A 6 37.65 44.34 4.92
N ARG A 7 36.66 44.49 5.82
CA ARG A 7 36.49 45.71 6.62
C ARG A 7 35.44 45.46 7.69
N SER A 8 35.84 45.78 8.92
CA SER A 8 34.99 46.00 10.08
C SER A 8 34.68 44.76 10.93
N LEU A 9 35.70 44.21 11.59
CA LEU A 9 35.58 43.79 13.00
C LEU A 9 36.93 43.96 13.74
N PRO A 10 36.90 44.28 15.05
CA PRO A 10 37.90 45.10 15.74
C PRO A 10 39.18 44.38 16.19
N ASN A 11 40.27 45.15 16.15
CA ASN A 11 41.58 44.88 16.74
C ASN A 11 41.48 44.69 18.26
N SER A 12 41.37 43.45 18.74
CA SER A 12 41.86 43.05 20.06
C SER A 12 41.54 41.57 20.35
N VAL A 13 42.27 40.64 19.73
CA VAL A 13 42.47 39.30 20.29
C VAL A 13 43.91 38.85 19.98
N PRO A 14 44.74 38.53 21.00
CA PRO A 14 46.11 38.08 20.78
C PRO A 14 46.15 36.65 20.21
N ALA A 15 47.11 36.43 19.32
CA ALA A 15 47.36 35.17 18.63
C ALA A 15 47.80 34.06 19.61
N SER A 16 47.06 32.95 19.62
CA SER A 16 47.50 31.65 20.17
C SER A 16 47.22 30.54 19.15
N PRO A 17 48.06 29.50 19.02
CA PRO A 17 48.23 28.77 17.76
C PRO A 17 47.42 27.47 17.60
N GLU A 18 46.30 27.28 18.29
CA GLU A 18 45.66 25.95 18.41
C GLU A 18 44.33 25.75 17.62
N TRP A 19 43.94 26.64 16.70
CA TRP A 19 42.62 26.56 16.03
C TRP A 19 42.63 26.21 14.53
N CYS A 20 43.77 25.80 13.97
CA CYS A 20 43.89 25.55 12.52
C CYS A 20 43.54 24.12 12.02
N TYR A 21 43.08 23.20 12.88
CA TYR A 21 42.77 21.83 12.44
C TYR A 21 41.30 21.45 12.67
N SER A 22 40.45 21.73 11.66
CA SER A 22 39.31 20.89 11.20
C SER A 22 38.20 21.66 10.49
N ALA A 23 38.52 22.78 9.84
CA ALA A 23 37.62 23.40 8.88
C ALA A 23 38.30 23.53 7.52
N ALA A 24 38.21 22.47 6.68
CA ALA A 24 38.11 22.59 5.21
C ALA A 24 38.20 21.21 4.53
N ALA A 25 37.06 20.68 4.11
CA ALA A 25 36.87 19.83 2.94
C ALA A 25 35.37 19.48 2.94
N THR A 26 34.52 19.70 1.95
CA THR A 26 34.68 20.04 0.54
C THR A 26 33.28 20.40 0.06
N ALA A 27 33.18 21.42 -0.81
CA ALA A 27 31.98 21.68 -1.58
C ALA A 27 31.68 20.48 -2.49
N CYS A 28 30.53 19.84 -2.27
CA CYS A 28 29.91 18.94 -3.25
C CYS A 28 28.47 19.40 -3.43
N THR A 29 28.20 19.96 -4.61
CA THR A 29 26.95 19.88 -5.37
C THR A 29 25.71 19.44 -4.59
N GLY A 30 24.76 20.37 -4.47
CA GLY A 30 23.37 20.06 -4.15
C GLY A 30 22.78 19.08 -5.16
N VAL A 31 22.95 17.79 -4.90
CA VAL A 31 22.03 16.75 -5.32
C VAL A 31 21.15 16.53 -4.11
N ALA A 32 19.95 17.11 -4.11
CA ALA A 32 18.91 16.67 -3.20
C ALA A 32 18.85 15.13 -3.29
N PRO A 33 18.84 14.37 -2.18
CA PRO A 33 18.68 12.94 -2.26
C PRO A 33 17.39 12.69 -3.03
N ARG A 34 17.52 12.13 -4.26
CA ARG A 34 16.36 11.64 -4.99
C ARG A 34 15.67 10.70 -4.02
N SER A 35 14.47 11.11 -3.65
CA SER A 35 13.50 10.40 -2.84
C SER A 35 13.66 8.90 -3.08
N GLN A 36 14.10 8.25 -2.01
CA GLN A 36 14.21 6.82 -1.71
C GLN A 36 13.96 5.85 -2.87
N PRO A 37 14.87 4.87 -3.08
CA PRO A 37 14.56 3.76 -3.99
C PRO A 37 13.27 3.12 -3.49
N HIS A 38 12.34 2.89 -4.41
CA HIS A 38 11.15 2.08 -4.21
C HIS A 38 11.57 0.83 -3.42
N GLN A 39 11.33 0.81 -2.11
CA GLN A 39 11.70 -0.30 -1.25
C GLN A 39 11.09 -1.53 -1.91
N ARG A 40 11.91 -2.57 -2.17
CA ARG A 40 11.39 -3.86 -2.61
C ARG A 40 10.38 -4.28 -1.55
N ARG A 41 9.09 -4.05 -1.81
CA ARG A 41 8.02 -4.39 -0.87
C ARG A 41 8.04 -5.90 -0.75
N THR A 42 8.52 -6.39 0.39
CA THR A 42 8.53 -7.82 0.69
C THR A 42 7.12 -8.33 0.96
N THR A 43 6.19 -7.42 1.31
CA THR A 43 4.79 -7.73 1.62
C THR A 43 3.85 -6.74 0.94
N VAL A 44 2.77 -7.25 0.35
CA VAL A 44 1.64 -6.50 -0.23
C VAL A 44 0.42 -6.72 0.66
N LYS A 45 -0.19 -5.64 1.15
CA LYS A 45 -1.37 -5.69 2.03
C LYS A 45 -2.63 -5.42 1.22
N ILE A 46 -3.60 -6.34 1.26
CA ILE A 46 -4.93 -6.18 0.65
C ILE A 46 -5.96 -6.03 1.76
N GLU A 47 -6.72 -4.95 1.73
CA GLU A 47 -7.81 -4.70 2.68
C GLU A 47 -9.13 -4.62 1.93
N ILE A 48 -10.13 -5.40 2.39
CA ILE A 48 -11.44 -5.49 1.73
C ILE A 48 -12.54 -5.15 2.71
N TYR A 49 -13.23 -4.05 2.45
CA TYR A 49 -14.37 -3.57 3.22
C TYR A 49 -15.64 -4.03 2.51
N ASN A 50 -16.20 -5.12 3.01
CA ASN A 50 -17.39 -5.74 2.45
C ASN A 50 -18.64 -5.01 2.97
N PRO A 51 -19.76 -5.06 2.24
CA PRO A 51 -21.05 -4.67 2.80
C PRO A 51 -21.42 -5.52 4.03
N ALA A 52 -22.66 -5.38 4.50
CA ALA A 52 -23.24 -6.17 5.60
C ALA A 52 -23.42 -7.67 5.28
N ALA A 53 -22.43 -8.31 4.64
CA ALA A 53 -22.39 -9.75 4.47
C ALA A 53 -22.05 -10.39 5.83
N TYR A 54 -23.00 -11.15 6.38
CA TYR A 54 -22.77 -12.02 7.55
C TYR A 54 -21.71 -13.09 7.28
N CYS A 55 -21.44 -13.40 6.01
CA CYS A 55 -20.65 -14.56 5.59
C CYS A 55 -19.76 -14.24 4.39
N PHE A 56 -18.46 -14.11 4.64
CA PHE A 56 -17.46 -13.71 3.66
C PHE A 56 -17.20 -14.77 2.56
N THR A 57 -17.59 -16.02 2.81
CA THR A 57 -17.47 -17.15 1.89
C THR A 57 -18.60 -17.20 0.87
N GLY A 58 -19.67 -16.42 1.07
CA GLY A 58 -20.85 -16.42 0.19
C GLY A 58 -21.72 -17.67 0.28
N ALA A 59 -21.45 -18.57 1.23
CA ALA A 59 -22.10 -19.88 1.35
C ALA A 59 -23.12 -19.97 2.49
N CYS A 60 -23.51 -18.85 3.11
CA CYS A 60 -24.47 -18.86 4.21
C CYS A 60 -25.88 -18.54 3.73
N GLY A 61 -26.81 -19.49 3.90
CA GLY A 61 -28.24 -19.37 3.55
C GLY A 61 -28.64 -20.07 2.25
N LEU A 62 -29.91 -19.98 1.88
CA LEU A 62 -30.52 -20.60 0.69
C LEU A 62 -30.07 -19.97 -0.64
N SER A 63 -29.22 -18.95 -0.60
CA SER A 63 -28.75 -18.25 -1.80
C SER A 63 -27.25 -18.00 -1.69
N VAL A 64 -26.48 -18.73 -2.51
CA VAL A 64 -25.04 -18.58 -2.64
C VAL A 64 -24.75 -17.40 -3.57
N ASN A 65 -23.95 -16.44 -3.14
CA ASN A 65 -23.50 -15.36 -4.02
C ASN A 65 -22.23 -15.82 -4.78
N PRO A 66 -22.29 -16.05 -6.10
CA PRO A 66 -21.17 -16.58 -6.87
C PRO A 66 -19.96 -15.63 -6.90
N GLU A 67 -20.18 -14.31 -6.80
CA GLU A 67 -19.09 -13.33 -6.76
C GLU A 67 -18.30 -13.38 -5.45
N LEU A 68 -18.97 -13.62 -4.32
CA LEU A 68 -18.30 -13.82 -3.03
C LEU A 68 -17.48 -15.11 -3.00
N VAL A 69 -17.99 -16.17 -3.65
CA VAL A 69 -17.24 -17.43 -3.82
C VAL A 69 -16.03 -17.21 -4.73
N ARG A 70 -16.21 -16.53 -5.87
CA ARG A 70 -15.13 -16.23 -6.82
C ARG A 70 -14.00 -15.47 -6.15
N ILE A 71 -14.31 -14.38 -5.44
CA ILE A 71 -13.29 -13.57 -4.78
C ILE A 71 -12.60 -14.35 -3.64
N GLN A 72 -13.34 -15.15 -2.87
CA GLN A 72 -12.76 -15.99 -1.82
C GLN A 72 -11.75 -16.98 -2.39
N VAL A 73 -12.10 -17.65 -3.50
CA VAL A 73 -11.19 -18.59 -4.18
C VAL A 73 -9.97 -17.86 -4.75
N ALA A 74 -10.17 -16.70 -5.38
CA ALA A 74 -9.09 -15.90 -5.92
C ALA A 74 -8.09 -15.47 -4.84
N LEU A 75 -8.56 -14.93 -3.72
CA LEU A 75 -7.70 -14.51 -2.60
C LEU A 75 -6.92 -15.69 -2.00
N LEU A 76 -7.56 -16.85 -1.83
CA LEU A 76 -6.88 -18.07 -1.37
C LEU A 76 -5.80 -18.54 -2.36
N GLN A 77 -6.05 -18.41 -3.67
CA GLN A 77 -5.05 -18.73 -4.68
C GLN A 77 -3.87 -17.76 -4.63
N ILE A 78 -4.14 -16.45 -4.47
CA ILE A 78 -3.11 -15.42 -4.33
C ILE A 78 -2.24 -15.72 -3.12
N GLN A 79 -2.83 -15.92 -1.93
CA GLN A 79 -2.08 -16.22 -0.69
C GLN A 79 -1.25 -17.51 -0.80
N LYS A 80 -1.72 -18.52 -1.56
CA LYS A 80 -0.97 -19.75 -1.80
C LYS A 80 0.20 -19.58 -2.77
N GLN A 81 0.07 -18.71 -3.77
CA GLN A 81 1.09 -18.49 -4.79
C GLN A 81 2.11 -17.42 -4.38
N ALA A 82 1.69 -16.45 -3.58
CA ALA A 82 2.48 -15.31 -3.16
C ALA A 82 2.42 -15.17 -1.62
N PRO A 83 3.37 -15.77 -0.88
CA PRO A 83 3.41 -15.72 0.58
C PRO A 83 3.55 -14.32 1.16
N GLY A 84 4.02 -13.36 0.36
CA GLY A 84 4.10 -11.95 0.73
C GLY A 84 2.77 -11.19 0.63
N VAL A 85 1.64 -11.85 0.35
CA VAL A 85 0.33 -11.18 0.32
C VAL A 85 -0.43 -11.39 1.62
N GLU A 86 -0.69 -10.31 2.33
CA GLU A 86 -1.59 -10.28 3.47
C GLU A 86 -2.98 -9.84 3.02
N VAL A 87 -4.03 -10.54 3.45
CA VAL A 87 -5.42 -10.17 3.11
C VAL A 87 -6.25 -10.04 4.36
N GLU A 88 -6.79 -8.84 4.56
CA GLU A 88 -7.71 -8.53 5.65
C GLU A 88 -9.09 -8.22 5.07
N ARG A 89 -10.12 -8.80 5.67
CA ARG A 89 -11.51 -8.63 5.25
C ARG A 89 -12.34 -8.15 6.43
N TYR A 90 -13.02 -7.04 6.23
CA TYR A 90 -13.90 -6.44 7.22
C TYR A 90 -15.34 -6.50 6.70
N GLY A 91 -16.28 -6.82 7.57
CA GLY A 91 -17.71 -6.73 7.27
C GLY A 91 -18.33 -5.58 8.05
N LEU A 92 -19.20 -4.80 7.42
CA LEU A 92 -19.79 -3.61 8.07
C LEU A 92 -20.49 -3.94 9.40
N VAL A 93 -21.13 -5.12 9.49
CA VAL A 93 -21.80 -5.60 10.71
C VAL A 93 -20.80 -6.16 11.73
N ASN A 94 -19.79 -6.89 11.27
CA ASN A 94 -18.87 -7.65 12.13
C ASN A 94 -17.73 -6.78 12.67
N ASN A 95 -17.31 -5.76 11.92
CA ASN A 95 -16.12 -4.97 12.19
C ASN A 95 -16.38 -3.46 11.98
N PRO A 96 -17.45 -2.87 12.56
CA PRO A 96 -17.82 -1.47 12.29
C PRO A 96 -16.69 -0.48 12.64
N GLN A 97 -15.89 -0.80 13.65
CA GLN A 97 -14.74 0.02 14.05
C GLN A 97 -13.67 0.14 12.95
N ALA A 98 -13.46 -0.89 12.14
CA ALA A 98 -12.49 -0.85 11.04
C ALA A 98 -12.88 0.16 9.95
N PHE A 99 -14.18 0.34 9.71
CA PHE A 99 -14.70 1.31 8.74
C PHE A 99 -14.55 2.75 9.24
N ALA A 100 -14.64 2.96 10.55
CA ALA A 100 -14.41 4.27 11.16
C ALA A 100 -12.90 4.60 11.28
N ALA A 101 -12.05 3.60 11.47
CA ALA A 101 -10.61 3.77 11.63
C ALA A 101 -9.90 4.20 10.33
N ASN A 102 -10.38 3.75 9.18
CA ASN A 102 -9.85 4.17 7.88
C ASN A 102 -10.59 5.42 7.38
N ALA A 103 -9.92 6.57 7.42
CA ALA A 103 -10.51 7.85 7.03
C ALA A 103 -11.04 7.88 5.59
N ALA A 104 -10.40 7.18 4.65
CA ALA A 104 -10.86 7.11 3.26
C ALA A 104 -12.17 6.32 3.15
N VAL A 105 -12.28 5.21 3.86
CA VAL A 105 -13.50 4.39 3.93
C VAL A 105 -14.63 5.18 4.60
N ALA A 106 -14.37 5.81 5.74
CA ALA A 106 -15.35 6.62 6.46
C ALA A 106 -15.90 7.74 5.58
N ARG A 107 -15.04 8.45 4.86
CA ARG A 107 -15.45 9.51 3.94
C ARG A 107 -16.31 8.99 2.80
N LEU A 108 -15.91 7.90 2.15
CA LEU A 108 -16.69 7.30 1.07
C LEU A 108 -18.08 6.86 1.54
N LEU A 109 -18.17 6.30 2.75
CA LEU A 109 -19.45 5.94 3.36
C LEU A 109 -20.32 7.16 3.71
N GLN A 110 -19.72 8.27 4.12
CA GLN A 110 -20.45 9.51 4.38
C GLN A 110 -20.98 10.13 3.08
N ASP A 111 -20.16 10.17 2.03
CA ASP A 111 -20.47 10.82 0.76
C ASP A 111 -21.44 10.01 -0.10
N GLU A 112 -21.26 8.68 -0.17
CA GLU A 112 -21.99 7.78 -1.10
C GLU A 112 -22.90 6.76 -0.39
N GLY A 113 -22.83 6.68 0.94
CA GLY A 113 -23.53 5.67 1.72
C GLY A 113 -22.98 4.25 1.51
N ALA A 114 -23.73 3.25 1.97
CA ALA A 114 -23.33 1.84 1.85
C ALA A 114 -23.23 1.32 0.39
N LYS A 115 -23.66 2.11 -0.60
CA LYS A 115 -23.60 1.75 -2.03
C LYS A 115 -22.18 1.74 -2.59
N CYS A 116 -21.22 2.41 -1.93
CA CYS A 116 -19.82 2.40 -2.34
C CYS A 116 -19.13 1.05 -2.02
N LEU A 117 -19.74 0.20 -1.20
CA LEU A 117 -19.21 -1.11 -0.83
C LEU A 117 -19.47 -2.15 -1.95
N PRO A 118 -18.59 -3.14 -2.15
CA PRO A 118 -17.32 -3.33 -1.44
C PRO A 118 -16.23 -2.34 -1.88
N LEU A 119 -15.36 -1.96 -0.94
CA LEU A 119 -14.13 -1.23 -1.22
C LEU A 119 -12.93 -2.17 -1.09
N MET A 120 -11.96 -2.02 -1.97
CA MET A 120 -10.71 -2.77 -1.91
C MET A 120 -9.53 -1.81 -1.96
N PHE A 121 -8.60 -1.98 -1.02
CA PHE A 121 -7.36 -1.24 -0.95
C PHE A 121 -6.17 -2.20 -1.11
N VAL A 122 -5.12 -1.73 -1.76
CA VAL A 122 -3.82 -2.40 -1.82
C VAL A 122 -2.76 -1.42 -1.35
N ASP A 123 -2.05 -1.79 -0.29
CA ASP A 123 -1.06 -0.95 0.39
C ASP A 123 -1.58 0.46 0.73
N GLY A 124 -2.86 0.54 1.12
CA GLY A 124 -3.55 1.78 1.47
C GLY A 124 -4.11 2.57 0.28
N GLU A 125 -3.89 2.14 -0.96
CA GLU A 125 -4.43 2.78 -2.16
C GLU A 125 -5.76 2.12 -2.58
N LEU A 126 -6.78 2.94 -2.86
CA LEU A 126 -8.09 2.44 -3.30
C LEU A 126 -8.01 1.93 -4.74
N VAL A 127 -8.19 0.62 -4.94
CA VAL A 127 -8.13 -0.02 -6.28
C VAL A 127 -9.49 -0.37 -6.85
N SER A 128 -10.52 -0.53 -6.01
CA SER A 128 -11.88 -0.82 -6.47
C SER A 128 -12.94 -0.28 -5.51
N LYS A 129 -14.06 0.19 -6.09
CA LYS A 129 -15.23 0.72 -5.38
C LYS A 129 -16.52 0.15 -5.97
N GLY A 130 -17.47 -0.23 -5.11
CA GLY A 130 -18.80 -0.73 -5.47
C GLY A 130 -18.83 -2.13 -6.11
N ARG A 131 -17.67 -2.73 -6.39
CA ARG A 131 -17.54 -4.05 -7.01
C ARG A 131 -16.22 -4.72 -6.66
N TYR A 132 -16.19 -6.05 -6.73
CA TYR A 132 -14.92 -6.78 -6.70
C TYR A 132 -14.22 -6.68 -8.06
N PRO A 133 -12.90 -6.53 -8.09
CA PRO A 133 -12.14 -6.62 -9.34
C PRO A 133 -12.25 -8.01 -9.98
N SER A 134 -12.05 -8.05 -11.30
CA SER A 134 -11.92 -9.30 -12.04
C SER A 134 -10.62 -10.03 -11.67
N ASN A 135 -10.53 -11.31 -12.01
CA ASN A 135 -9.29 -12.07 -11.79
C ASN A 135 -8.09 -11.49 -12.58
N GLU A 136 -8.34 -10.89 -13.74
CA GLU A 136 -7.32 -10.23 -14.56
C GLU A 136 -6.85 -8.92 -13.90
N GLN A 137 -7.78 -8.14 -13.35
CA GLN A 137 -7.46 -6.93 -12.61
C GLN A 137 -6.67 -7.25 -11.34
N LEU A 138 -7.08 -8.27 -10.58
CA LEU A 138 -6.32 -8.73 -9.40
C LEU A 138 -4.89 -9.11 -9.78
N GLN A 139 -4.69 -9.90 -10.84
CA GLN A 139 -3.34 -10.24 -11.29
C GLN A 139 -2.53 -8.99 -11.64
N THR A 140 -3.14 -8.01 -12.31
CA THR A 140 -2.46 -6.76 -12.68
C THR A 140 -2.05 -5.96 -11.44
N ILE A 141 -2.94 -5.83 -10.45
CA ILE A 141 -2.68 -5.10 -9.21
C ILE A 141 -1.55 -5.76 -8.40
N ILE A 142 -1.58 -7.10 -8.27
CA ILE A 142 -0.54 -7.83 -7.52
C ILE A 142 0.82 -7.77 -8.23
N ARG A 143 0.83 -7.79 -9.57
CA ARG A 143 2.04 -7.61 -10.38
C ARG A 143 2.67 -6.23 -10.18
N GLN A 144 1.89 -5.18 -9.99
CA GLN A 144 2.40 -3.85 -9.66
C GLN A 144 3.11 -3.84 -8.30
N GLY A 145 2.67 -4.68 -7.36
CA GLY A 145 3.36 -4.93 -6.09
C GLY A 145 4.61 -5.81 -6.19
N GLY A 146 5.01 -6.24 -7.39
CA GLY A 146 6.20 -7.05 -7.62
C GLY A 146 6.01 -8.56 -7.40
N LEU A 147 4.76 -9.03 -7.31
CA LEU A 147 4.42 -10.44 -7.11
C LEU A 147 3.69 -10.98 -8.34
N ASP A 148 4.07 -12.16 -8.84
CA ASP A 148 3.38 -12.79 -9.98
C ASP A 148 2.44 -13.90 -9.51
N VAL A 149 1.17 -13.80 -9.90
CA VAL A 149 0.11 -14.76 -9.57
C VAL A 149 -0.67 -15.11 -10.83
N ASN A 150 -1.14 -16.36 -10.90
CA ASN A 150 -1.95 -16.87 -11.98
C ASN A 150 -3.32 -17.33 -11.45
N LEU A 151 -4.36 -16.57 -11.82
CA LEU A 151 -5.76 -16.82 -11.46
C LEU A 151 -6.58 -17.42 -12.61
N GLY A 152 -5.90 -17.89 -13.66
CA GLY A 152 -6.52 -18.64 -14.75
C GLY A 152 -7.03 -19.99 -14.28
N ARG A 153 -8.07 -20.52 -14.94
CA ARG A 153 -8.55 -21.88 -14.69
C ARG A 153 -7.36 -22.84 -14.84
N ARG A 154 -6.95 -23.50 -13.76
CA ARG A 154 -6.13 -24.71 -13.89
C ARG A 154 -6.89 -25.63 -14.84
N ARG A 155 -6.31 -25.92 -16.01
CA ARG A 155 -6.71 -27.11 -16.77
C ARG A 155 -6.52 -28.26 -15.79
N ARG A 156 -7.61 -28.83 -15.27
CA ARG A 156 -7.55 -30.19 -14.78
C ARG A 156 -7.22 -31.01 -16.01
N THR A 157 -5.99 -31.45 -16.14
CA THR A 157 -5.72 -32.65 -16.93
C THR A 157 -6.53 -33.75 -16.26
N VAL A 158 -7.70 -34.02 -16.81
CA VAL A 158 -8.38 -35.29 -16.57
C VAL A 158 -7.52 -36.28 -17.36
N SER A 159 -6.57 -36.92 -16.68
CA SER A 159 -6.01 -38.15 -17.22
C SER A 159 -7.12 -39.19 -17.06
N CYS A 160 -7.72 -39.59 -18.17
CA CYS A 160 -8.49 -40.83 -18.24
C CYS A 160 -7.60 -42.02 -17.90
#